data_AF-A0ABC8UMQ6-F1
#
_entry.id   AF-A0ABC8UMQ6-F1
#
_cell.length_a   1.000
_cell.length_b   1.000
_cell.length_c   1.000
_cell.angle_alpha   90.00
_cell.angle_beta   90.00
_cell.angle_gamma   90.00
#
_symmetry.space_group_name_H-M   'P 1'
#
loop_
_entity.id
_entity.type
_entity.pdbx_description
1 polymer ?
#
loop_
_entity_poly.entity_id
_entity_poly.type
_entity_poly.pdbx_seq_one_letter_code
_entity_poly.pdbx_strand_id
1 'polypeptide(L)'
;MPTVTVTKHFLLLLCITSSLCFSSFALAPSTIQSCANYAFPNNREFASCVDLLVLNSFLHWTYYPSSSTVQVAYRHTGITSTTWVAWGINPTSKGMVGTQALITHQKSDGTIDAYRSPVNSYKTQLLEGNLSFKVSYLSAMVVNQEIIIFATLELPKNTSTINYVWQDGPVLGNVLGMHSLSGQHLQSMGTLDLSSGISMPTKGGNSKAKLRNVHGVLNVVSWGTMMPIGMLLARYLNPSNPLGFYIHVTCQCLAFIIGVVGWATGVALRLKYSGVHHTDHLAIGTIVFCLAIPQISSLWLRPQRDHKYRSYWNTYHKFLGYIVLALGISNVFIGYKILNLAKGWEIAYYVIFGALLFALVVLEA
;
A
#
# COMPACT_ATOMS: atom_id res chain seq x y z
N MET A 1 -20.19 24.49 -37.80
CA MET A 1 -18.81 23.93 -37.71
C MET A 1 -18.01 24.43 -36.50
N PRO A 2 -17.94 25.73 -36.14
CA PRO A 2 -17.16 26.17 -34.97
C PRO A 2 -17.73 25.68 -33.62
N THR A 3 -19.06 25.54 -33.51
CA THR A 3 -19.75 25.05 -32.31
C THR A 3 -19.38 23.61 -31.95
N VAL A 4 -19.35 22.69 -32.92
CA VAL A 4 -18.98 21.28 -32.70
C VAL A 4 -17.53 21.15 -32.20
N THR A 5 -16.60 21.93 -32.76
CA THR A 5 -15.20 21.93 -32.35
C THR A 5 -15.03 22.46 -30.92
N VAL A 6 -15.72 23.54 -30.56
CA VAL A 6 -15.71 24.09 -29.19
C VAL A 6 -16.28 23.10 -28.19
N THR A 7 -17.37 22.40 -28.53
CA THR A 7 -17.97 21.35 -27.70
C THR A 7 -16.98 20.19 -27.47
N LYS A 8 -16.28 19.72 -28.52
CA LYS A 8 -15.26 18.66 -28.38
C LYS A 8 -14.06 19.08 -27.51
N HIS A 9 -13.61 20.33 -27.60
CA HIS A 9 -12.53 20.84 -26.74
C HIS A 9 -12.97 20.98 -25.27
N PHE A 10 -14.21 21.42 -25.02
CA PHE A 10 -14.76 21.52 -23.68
C PHE A 10 -14.95 20.14 -23.03
N LEU A 11 -15.48 19.17 -23.78
CA LEU A 11 -15.60 17.77 -23.33
C LEU A 11 -14.24 17.14 -23.03
N LEU A 12 -13.22 17.38 -23.88
CA LEU A 12 -11.86 16.92 -23.63
C LEU A 12 -11.30 17.49 -22.32
N LEU A 13 -11.48 18.79 -22.08
CA LEU A 13 -11.01 19.45 -20.86
C LEU A 13 -11.75 18.94 -19.61
N LEU A 14 -13.06 18.69 -19.72
CA LEU A 14 -13.88 18.13 -18.66
C LEU A 14 -13.44 16.70 -18.30
N CYS A 15 -13.18 15.85 -19.30
CA CYS A 15 -12.71 14.48 -19.08
C CYS A 15 -11.28 14.44 -18.49
N ILE A 16 -10.40 15.36 -18.90
CA ILE A 16 -9.04 15.47 -18.33
C ILE A 16 -9.11 15.93 -16.87
N THR A 17 -9.90 16.96 -16.57
CA THR A 17 -10.04 17.50 -15.20
C THR A 17 -10.73 16.52 -14.26
N SER A 18 -11.77 15.81 -14.72
CA SER A 18 -12.41 14.76 -13.91
C SER A 18 -11.43 13.63 -13.58
N SER A 19 -10.64 13.16 -14.57
CA SER A 19 -9.64 12.10 -14.38
C SER A 19 -8.56 12.49 -13.38
N LEU A 20 -8.17 13.78 -13.34
CA LEU A 20 -7.20 14.31 -12.38
C LEU A 20 -7.80 14.51 -10.97
N CYS A 21 -9.09 14.88 -10.85
CA CYS A 21 -9.77 15.06 -9.57
C CYS A 21 -10.12 13.74 -8.85
N PHE A 22 -10.44 12.66 -9.58
CA PHE A 22 -10.74 11.36 -8.95
C PHE A 22 -9.53 10.76 -8.21
N SER A 23 -8.30 11.07 -8.62
CA SER A 23 -7.06 10.72 -7.89
C SER A 23 -7.00 11.30 -6.47
N SER A 24 -7.73 12.38 -6.19
CA SER A 24 -7.71 13.09 -4.90
C SER A 24 -8.80 12.64 -3.93
N PHE A 25 -9.86 11.98 -4.40
CA PHE A 25 -11.05 11.62 -3.59
C PHE A 25 -10.96 10.27 -2.87
N ALA A 26 -9.91 9.46 -3.08
CA ALA A 26 -9.75 8.15 -2.45
C ALA A 26 -9.28 8.19 -0.98
N LEU A 27 -9.34 9.35 -0.32
CA LEU A 27 -8.90 9.58 1.06
C LEU A 27 -10.10 10.01 1.94
N ALA A 28 -11.11 9.15 2.07
CA ALA A 28 -12.13 9.34 3.12
C ALA A 28 -11.68 8.58 4.38
N PRO A 29 -11.43 9.24 5.53
CA PRO A 29 -11.12 8.56 6.77
C PRO A 29 -12.41 7.96 7.37
N SER A 30 -12.37 6.67 7.70
CA SER A 30 -13.39 6.03 8.55
C SER A 30 -13.32 6.59 9.97
N THR A 31 -14.47 6.84 10.59
CA THR A 31 -14.59 7.29 11.99
C THR A 31 -14.12 6.21 12.96
N ILE A 32 -12.84 6.24 13.36
CA ILE A 32 -12.26 5.33 14.36
C ILE A 32 -12.44 5.95 15.74
N GLN A 33 -13.02 5.20 16.68
CA GLN A 33 -13.09 5.56 18.08
C GLN A 33 -11.68 5.45 18.69
N SER A 34 -11.15 6.54 19.22
CA SER A 34 -9.81 6.59 19.82
C SER A 34 -9.74 5.78 21.12
N CYS A 35 -8.54 5.27 21.43
CA CYS A 35 -8.27 4.50 22.65
C CYS A 35 -8.63 5.27 23.93
N ALA A 36 -8.48 6.59 23.91
CA ALA A 36 -8.66 7.45 25.09
C ALA A 36 -10.08 7.39 25.70
N ASN A 37 -11.09 7.05 24.90
CA ASN A 37 -12.50 7.05 25.33
C ASN A 37 -13.03 5.67 25.67
N TYR A 38 -12.17 4.65 25.77
CA TYR A 38 -12.62 3.29 26.07
C TYR A 38 -12.68 3.01 27.56
N ALA A 39 -13.88 2.65 28.04
CA ALA A 39 -14.08 2.16 29.39
C ALA A 39 -13.92 0.63 29.43
N PHE A 40 -12.92 0.13 30.14
CA PHE A 40 -12.78 -1.31 30.31
C PHE A 40 -13.81 -1.86 31.31
N PRO A 41 -14.27 -3.10 31.10
CA PRO A 41 -15.04 -3.84 32.10
C PRO A 41 -14.36 -3.88 33.47
N ASN A 42 -15.16 -3.91 34.54
CA ASN A 42 -14.71 -3.93 35.93
C ASN A 42 -13.90 -2.69 36.36
N ASN A 43 -14.11 -1.55 35.70
CA ASN A 43 -13.41 -0.29 36.00
C ASN A 43 -11.87 -0.43 36.01
N ARG A 44 -11.32 -1.26 35.12
CA ARG A 44 -9.86 -1.29 34.91
C ARG A 44 -9.45 -0.01 34.19
N GLU A 45 -8.42 0.64 34.70
CA GLU A 45 -7.89 1.87 34.11
C GLU A 45 -6.41 1.69 33.76
N PHE A 46 -6.00 2.33 32.66
CA PHE A 46 -4.62 2.36 32.20
C PHE A 46 -4.18 3.82 32.06
N ALA A 47 -2.96 4.11 32.52
CA ALA A 47 -2.44 5.48 32.52
C ALA A 47 -2.21 6.03 31.10
N SER A 48 -1.86 5.15 30.16
CA SER A 48 -1.50 5.51 28.80
C SER A 48 -2.20 4.60 27.80
N CYS A 49 -2.45 5.14 26.59
CA CYS A 49 -2.92 4.35 25.47
C CYS A 49 -2.42 4.88 24.13
N VAL A 50 -2.47 4.03 23.11
CA VAL A 50 -2.16 4.39 21.73
C VAL A 50 -3.04 3.64 20.74
N ASP A 51 -3.54 4.38 19.74
CA ASP A 51 -4.17 3.83 18.54
C ASP A 51 -3.08 3.28 17.61
N LEU A 52 -3.10 1.97 17.34
CA LEU A 52 -2.11 1.37 16.45
C LEU A 52 -2.47 1.66 14.99
N LEU A 53 -1.44 1.85 14.16
CA LEU A 53 -1.61 2.36 12.80
C LEU A 53 -2.43 1.47 11.87
N VAL A 54 -2.53 0.18 12.18
CA VAL A 54 -3.10 -0.85 11.31
C VAL A 54 -3.78 -1.95 12.12
N LEU A 55 -4.64 -2.71 11.45
CA LEU A 55 -5.40 -3.84 12.01
C LEU A 55 -6.43 -3.45 13.09
N ASN A 56 -6.93 -2.20 13.11
CA ASN A 56 -7.94 -1.75 14.10
C ASN A 56 -7.60 -2.17 15.55
N SER A 57 -6.34 -1.94 15.92
CA SER A 57 -5.74 -2.40 17.16
C SER A 57 -5.35 -1.24 18.06
N PHE A 58 -5.36 -1.49 19.37
CA PHE A 58 -5.17 -0.48 20.39
C PHE A 58 -4.35 -1.08 21.53
N LEU A 59 -3.41 -0.31 22.05
CA LEU A 59 -2.59 -0.73 23.20
C LEU A 59 -2.81 0.25 24.34
N HIS A 60 -3.14 -0.29 25.51
CA HIS A 60 -3.26 0.44 26.77
C HIS A 60 -2.25 -0.12 27.76
N TRP A 61 -1.63 0.74 28.56
CA TRP A 61 -0.68 0.29 29.57
C TRP A 61 -0.54 1.23 30.76
N THR A 62 -0.06 0.66 31.85
CA THR A 62 0.44 1.39 33.01
C THR A 62 1.82 0.85 33.34
N TYR A 63 2.83 1.73 33.32
CA TYR A 63 4.22 1.37 33.59
C TYR A 63 4.61 1.75 35.02
N TYR A 64 5.22 0.82 35.74
CA TYR A 64 5.70 0.99 37.12
C TYR A 64 7.23 0.85 37.14
N PRO A 65 7.98 1.97 37.04
CA PRO A 65 9.44 1.92 36.94
C PRO A 65 10.12 1.26 38.15
N SER A 66 9.57 1.45 39.36
CA SER A 66 10.13 0.93 40.62
C SER A 66 10.17 -0.59 40.68
N SER A 67 9.19 -1.27 40.08
CA SER A 67 9.12 -2.72 40.00
C SER A 67 9.52 -3.28 38.63
N SER A 68 9.86 -2.41 37.65
CA SER A 68 10.08 -2.78 36.24
C SER A 68 8.91 -3.59 35.66
N THR A 69 7.68 -3.31 36.11
CA THR A 69 6.48 -3.99 35.63
C THR A 69 5.65 -3.10 34.72
N VAL A 70 5.04 -3.71 33.71
CA VAL A 70 4.07 -3.06 32.84
C VAL A 70 2.78 -3.88 32.83
N GLN A 71 1.69 -3.23 33.20
CA GLN A 71 0.35 -3.77 32.98
C GLN A 71 -0.09 -3.36 31.59
N VAL A 72 -0.56 -4.31 30.78
CA VAL A 72 -0.99 -4.07 29.41
C VAL A 72 -2.40 -4.60 29.16
N ALA A 73 -3.14 -3.87 28.33
CA ALA A 73 -4.32 -4.36 27.64
C ALA A 73 -4.17 -4.09 26.14
N TYR A 74 -4.09 -5.17 25.36
CA TYR A 74 -4.13 -5.09 23.90
C TYR A 74 -5.53 -5.40 23.42
N ARG A 75 -6.18 -4.44 22.75
CA ARG A 75 -7.53 -4.57 22.18
C ARG A 75 -7.44 -4.65 20.66
N HIS A 76 -8.20 -5.55 20.07
CA HIS A 76 -8.33 -5.69 18.62
C HIS A 76 -9.79 -5.91 18.25
N THR A 77 -10.27 -5.17 17.25
CA THR A 77 -11.70 -5.05 16.93
C THR A 77 -12.03 -5.63 15.57
N GLY A 78 -13.30 -5.99 15.34
CA GLY A 78 -13.74 -6.59 14.07
C GLY A 78 -13.33 -8.05 13.94
N ILE A 79 -13.22 -8.77 15.06
CA ILE A 79 -12.86 -10.19 15.06
C ILE A 79 -14.06 -11.10 14.81
N THR A 80 -13.76 -12.28 14.27
CA THR A 80 -14.71 -13.40 14.18
C THR A 80 -14.29 -14.51 15.13
N SER A 81 -15.17 -15.48 15.40
CA SER A 81 -14.82 -16.67 16.20
C SER A 81 -13.74 -17.54 15.55
N THR A 82 -13.43 -17.31 14.27
CA THR A 82 -12.38 -18.00 13.50
C THR A 82 -11.09 -17.20 13.39
N THR A 83 -10.86 -16.24 14.30
CA THR A 83 -9.67 -15.38 14.28
C THR A 83 -8.86 -15.56 15.56
N TRP A 84 -7.56 -15.83 15.43
CA TRP A 84 -6.61 -15.72 16.53
C TRP A 84 -5.98 -14.33 16.51
N VAL A 85 -5.58 -13.87 17.68
CA VAL A 85 -5.00 -12.55 17.87
C VAL A 85 -3.76 -12.64 18.75
N ALA A 86 -2.75 -11.85 18.41
CA ALA A 86 -1.46 -11.84 19.07
C ALA A 86 -0.96 -10.42 19.30
N TRP A 87 -0.34 -10.22 20.45
CA TRP A 87 0.52 -9.06 20.73
C TRP A 87 1.77 -9.54 21.45
N GLY A 88 2.93 -8.99 21.12
CA GLY A 88 4.18 -9.46 21.71
C GLY A 88 5.30 -8.44 21.69
N ILE A 89 6.29 -8.68 22.54
CA ILE A 89 7.52 -7.88 22.63
C ILE A 89 8.65 -8.64 21.96
N ASN A 90 9.42 -7.96 21.11
CA ASN A 90 10.67 -8.47 20.58
C ASN A 90 11.85 -7.81 21.31
N PRO A 91 12.53 -8.53 22.22
CA PRO A 91 13.60 -7.94 23.02
C PRO A 91 14.90 -7.71 22.24
N THR A 92 15.08 -8.36 21.08
CA THR A 92 16.35 -8.34 20.34
C THR A 92 16.27 -7.62 19.00
N SER A 93 15.09 -7.54 18.40
CA SER A 93 14.88 -6.95 17.07
C SER A 93 13.55 -6.19 16.98
N LYS A 94 13.20 -5.76 15.76
CA LYS A 94 11.99 -4.98 15.47
C LYS A 94 10.96 -5.75 14.65
N GLY A 95 11.21 -7.04 14.37
CA GLY A 95 10.40 -7.87 13.48
C GLY A 95 9.70 -9.03 14.19
N MET A 96 9.11 -9.94 13.41
CA MET A 96 8.39 -11.11 13.94
C MET A 96 9.32 -12.11 14.65
N VAL A 97 10.45 -12.45 14.03
CA VAL A 97 11.37 -13.46 14.58
C VAL A 97 12.07 -12.94 15.84
N GLY A 98 12.01 -13.70 16.93
CA GLY A 98 12.46 -13.32 18.26
C GLY A 98 11.35 -12.71 19.14
N THR A 99 10.12 -12.57 18.62
CA THR A 99 9.00 -12.05 19.40
C THR A 99 8.58 -13.02 20.48
N GLN A 100 8.31 -12.50 21.67
CA GLN A 100 7.72 -13.20 22.79
C GLN A 100 6.27 -12.75 22.91
N ALA A 101 5.36 -13.58 22.42
CA ALA A 101 3.98 -13.21 22.14
C ALA A 101 2.99 -13.74 23.19
N LEU A 102 1.93 -12.97 23.38
CA LEU A 102 0.70 -13.36 24.04
C LEU A 102 -0.31 -13.65 22.95
N ILE A 103 -0.86 -14.86 22.96
CA ILE A 103 -1.77 -15.35 21.93
C ILE A 103 -3.13 -15.62 22.56
N THR A 104 -4.19 -15.31 21.84
CA THR A 104 -5.55 -15.67 22.20
C THR A 104 -6.36 -16.07 20.98
N HIS A 105 -7.29 -16.98 21.18
CA HIS A 105 -8.32 -17.32 20.21
C HIS A 105 -9.54 -17.87 20.95
N GLN A 106 -10.70 -17.75 20.32
CA GLN A 106 -11.91 -18.41 20.81
C GLN A 106 -11.91 -19.87 20.35
N LYS A 107 -12.11 -20.79 21.28
CA LYS A 107 -12.27 -22.23 21.00
C LYS A 107 -13.65 -22.52 20.43
N SER A 108 -13.79 -23.70 19.84
CA SER A 108 -15.06 -24.21 19.30
C SER A 108 -16.17 -24.35 20.35
N ASP A 109 -15.83 -24.52 21.63
CA ASP A 109 -16.76 -24.56 22.77
C ASP A 109 -17.19 -23.15 23.27
N GLY A 110 -16.68 -22.09 22.64
CA GLY A 110 -16.95 -20.70 22.98
C GLY A 110 -16.05 -20.13 24.08
N THR A 111 -15.22 -20.95 24.72
CA THR A 111 -14.24 -20.49 25.72
C THR A 111 -13.10 -19.71 25.05
N ILE A 112 -12.44 -18.85 25.80
CA ILE A 112 -11.29 -18.08 25.32
C ILE A 112 -10.04 -18.48 26.05
N ASP A 113 -9.00 -18.81 25.29
CA ASP A 113 -7.69 -19.11 25.81
C ASP A 113 -6.76 -17.91 25.69
N ALA A 114 -5.86 -17.76 26.66
CA ALA A 114 -4.75 -16.82 26.59
C ALA A 114 -3.48 -17.53 27.05
N TYR A 115 -2.46 -17.55 26.20
CA TYR A 115 -1.21 -18.26 26.49
C TYR A 115 0.00 -17.55 25.89
N ARG A 116 1.19 -18.02 26.25
CA ARG A 116 2.48 -17.42 25.86
C ARG A 116 3.11 -18.23 24.73
N SER A 117 3.70 -17.58 23.74
CA SER A 117 4.37 -18.27 22.64
C SER A 117 5.68 -17.57 22.24
N PRO A 118 6.83 -18.27 22.30
CA PRO A 118 8.08 -17.77 21.73
C PRO A 118 8.10 -17.97 20.21
N VAL A 119 8.18 -16.88 19.45
CA VAL A 119 8.18 -16.86 17.98
C VAL A 119 9.61 -16.78 17.45
N ASN A 120 10.26 -17.94 17.33
CA ASN A 120 11.68 -18.02 16.93
C ASN A 120 11.90 -18.21 15.42
N SER A 121 10.84 -18.40 14.62
CA SER A 121 10.95 -18.51 13.16
C SER A 121 9.65 -18.16 12.45
N TYR A 122 9.73 -17.91 11.14
CA TYR A 122 8.56 -17.73 10.26
C TYR A 122 7.71 -19.01 10.08
N LYS A 123 8.22 -20.18 10.50
CA LYS A 123 7.50 -21.46 10.48
C LYS A 123 6.85 -21.80 11.82
N THR A 124 6.68 -20.80 12.69
CA THR A 124 6.04 -21.00 14.00
C THR A 124 4.62 -21.55 13.84
N GLN A 125 4.23 -22.44 14.75
CA GLN A 125 2.85 -22.90 14.92
C GLN A 125 2.15 -22.21 16.10
N LEU A 126 2.80 -21.16 16.66
CA LEU A 126 2.32 -20.42 17.83
C LEU A 126 2.01 -21.35 19.02
N LEU A 127 2.86 -22.35 19.24
CA LEU A 127 2.74 -23.28 20.36
C LEU A 127 3.01 -22.58 21.69
N GLU A 128 2.38 -23.09 22.75
CA GLU A 128 2.63 -22.58 24.10
C GLU A 128 4.09 -22.82 24.52
N GLY A 129 4.70 -21.81 25.13
CA GLY A 129 6.06 -21.89 25.61
C GLY A 129 6.44 -20.74 26.54
N ASN A 130 7.61 -20.88 27.18
CA ASN A 130 8.11 -19.90 28.12
C ASN A 130 8.71 -18.68 27.42
N LEU A 131 8.55 -17.52 28.07
CA LEU A 131 9.14 -16.25 27.66
C LEU A 131 10.36 -15.93 28.54
N SER A 132 11.26 -15.07 28.08
CA SER A 132 12.44 -14.65 28.85
C SER A 132 12.10 -13.69 29.98
N PHE A 133 10.95 -13.02 29.91
CA PHE A 133 10.41 -12.18 30.98
C PHE A 133 9.18 -12.84 31.60
N LYS A 134 8.94 -12.55 32.88
CA LYS A 134 7.80 -13.11 33.60
C LYS A 134 6.52 -12.44 33.13
N VAL A 135 5.49 -13.27 32.93
CA VAL A 135 4.13 -12.82 32.61
C VAL A 135 3.20 -13.36 33.69
N SER A 136 2.42 -12.46 34.28
CA SER A 136 1.43 -12.76 35.31
C SER A 136 0.09 -12.14 34.92
N TYR A 137 -1.00 -12.62 35.53
CA TYR A 137 -2.37 -12.14 35.27
C TYR A 137 -2.76 -12.17 33.77
N LEU A 138 -2.22 -13.14 33.03
CA LEU A 138 -2.57 -13.35 31.63
C LEU A 138 -4.02 -13.84 31.53
N SER A 139 -4.84 -13.07 30.84
CA SER A 139 -6.24 -13.42 30.56
C SER A 139 -6.66 -12.77 29.25
N ALA A 140 -7.72 -13.31 28.64
CA ALA A 140 -8.34 -12.65 27.50
C ALA A 140 -9.86 -12.69 27.63
N MET A 141 -10.53 -11.78 26.93
CA MET A 141 -12.00 -11.75 26.86
C MET A 141 -12.46 -11.28 25.48
N VAL A 142 -13.65 -11.73 25.11
CA VAL A 142 -14.37 -11.23 23.93
C VAL A 142 -15.58 -10.44 24.39
N VAL A 143 -15.71 -9.19 23.93
CA VAL A 143 -16.86 -8.33 24.18
C VAL A 143 -17.18 -7.59 22.89
N ASN A 144 -18.43 -7.62 22.42
CA ASN A 144 -18.88 -6.86 21.24
C ASN A 144 -18.02 -7.02 19.96
N GLN A 145 -17.60 -8.25 19.63
CA GLN A 145 -16.68 -8.54 18.50
C GLN A 145 -15.30 -7.87 18.62
N GLU A 146 -14.90 -7.56 19.85
CA GLU A 146 -13.55 -7.14 20.21
C GLU A 146 -12.92 -8.22 21.09
N ILE A 147 -11.64 -8.45 20.90
CA ILE A 147 -10.84 -9.27 21.81
C ILE A 147 -9.87 -8.38 22.57
N ILE A 148 -9.71 -8.67 23.85
CA ILE A 148 -8.79 -7.95 24.72
C ILE A 148 -7.90 -8.96 25.43
N ILE A 149 -6.59 -8.79 25.31
CA ILE A 149 -5.57 -9.53 26.05
C ILE A 149 -5.09 -8.65 27.20
N PHE A 150 -5.19 -9.15 28.42
CA PHE A 150 -4.61 -8.53 29.62
C PHE A 150 -3.39 -9.30 30.10
N ALA A 151 -2.35 -8.59 30.51
CA ALA A 151 -1.20 -9.20 31.15
C ALA A 151 -0.41 -8.18 31.99
N THR A 152 0.36 -8.69 32.95
CA THR A 152 1.41 -7.94 33.65
C THR A 152 2.76 -8.56 33.32
N LEU A 153 3.63 -7.77 32.71
CA LEU A 153 4.97 -8.19 32.27
C LEU A 153 6.02 -7.61 33.22
N GLU A 154 6.96 -8.43 33.65
CA GLU A 154 8.12 -8.01 34.43
C GLU A 154 9.33 -7.91 33.50
N LEU A 155 9.62 -6.69 33.02
CA LEU A 155 10.67 -6.45 32.04
C LEU A 155 12.05 -6.40 32.71
N PRO A 156 13.15 -6.63 31.97
CA PRO A 156 14.49 -6.43 32.49
C PRO A 156 14.65 -5.02 33.09
N LYS A 157 15.41 -4.91 34.18
CA LYS A 157 15.65 -3.62 34.84
C LYS A 157 16.18 -2.59 33.83
N ASN A 158 15.75 -1.34 33.99
CA ASN A 158 16.08 -0.21 33.10
C ASN A 158 15.49 -0.30 31.67
N THR A 159 14.48 -1.14 31.43
CA THR A 159 13.76 -1.16 30.15
C THR A 159 12.70 -0.05 30.12
N SER A 160 13.01 1.08 29.49
CA SER A 160 12.00 2.12 29.19
C SER A 160 11.39 1.97 27.80
N THR A 161 12.12 1.34 26.87
CA THR A 161 11.73 1.23 25.46
C THR A 161 11.56 -0.24 25.07
N ILE A 162 10.44 -0.57 24.42
CA ILE A 162 10.15 -1.91 23.91
C ILE A 162 9.90 -1.88 22.40
N ASN A 163 10.35 -2.92 21.69
CA ASN A 163 9.85 -3.19 20.34
C ASN A 163 8.69 -4.17 20.48
N TYR A 164 7.58 -3.89 19.82
CA TYR A 164 6.38 -4.70 19.91
C TYR A 164 5.80 -4.96 18.52
N VAL A 165 5.08 -6.06 18.39
CA VAL A 165 4.39 -6.48 17.17
C VAL A 165 2.98 -6.95 17.53
N TRP A 166 2.07 -6.85 16.57
CA TRP A 166 0.71 -7.35 16.72
C TRP A 166 0.25 -8.02 15.44
N GLN A 167 -0.61 -9.04 15.56
CA GLN A 167 -1.15 -9.76 14.42
C GLN A 167 -2.52 -10.35 14.73
N ASP A 168 -3.26 -10.63 13.68
CA ASP A 168 -4.40 -11.53 13.65
C ASP A 168 -4.25 -12.53 12.51
N GLY A 169 -4.95 -13.67 12.61
CA GLY A 169 -4.94 -14.67 11.55
C GLY A 169 -6.05 -15.72 11.70
N PRO A 170 -6.21 -16.60 10.70
CA PRO A 170 -7.31 -17.55 10.66
C PRO A 170 -7.09 -18.71 11.63
N VAL A 171 -8.18 -19.18 12.23
CA VAL A 171 -8.25 -20.42 13.02
C VAL A 171 -9.07 -21.44 12.24
N LEU A 172 -8.52 -22.63 12.03
CA LEU A 172 -9.21 -23.74 11.39
C LEU A 172 -9.34 -24.88 12.41
N GLY A 173 -10.55 -25.07 12.95
CA GLY A 173 -10.75 -25.93 14.11
C GLY A 173 -10.06 -25.34 15.34
N ASN A 174 -9.02 -25.99 15.85
CA ASN A 174 -8.16 -25.48 16.94
C ASN A 174 -6.72 -25.21 16.47
N VAL A 175 -6.49 -25.11 15.15
CA VAL A 175 -5.16 -24.88 14.57
C VAL A 175 -5.06 -23.42 14.11
N LEU A 176 -4.03 -22.73 14.60
CA LEU A 176 -3.74 -21.34 14.23
C LEU A 176 -3.00 -21.31 12.90
N GLY A 177 -3.64 -20.72 11.89
CA GLY A 177 -3.08 -20.55 10.54
C GLY A 177 -2.17 -19.34 10.42
N MET A 178 -1.44 -19.27 9.31
CA MET A 178 -0.55 -18.15 9.02
C MET A 178 -1.35 -16.85 8.78
N HIS A 179 -0.90 -15.74 9.39
CA HIS A 179 -1.46 -14.42 9.10
C HIS A 179 -1.09 -13.95 7.68
N SER A 180 -1.79 -12.96 7.13
CA SER A 180 -1.47 -12.41 5.81
C SER A 180 -0.04 -11.84 5.77
N LEU A 181 0.68 -12.09 4.68
CA LEU A 181 2.07 -11.66 4.49
C LEU A 181 2.17 -10.35 3.69
N SER A 182 1.14 -9.51 3.74
CA SER A 182 1.04 -8.31 2.92
C SER A 182 0.31 -7.16 3.63
N GLY A 183 0.42 -5.96 3.06
CA GLY A 183 -0.35 -4.79 3.50
C GLY A 183 -0.14 -4.44 4.97
N GLN A 184 -1.25 -4.34 5.70
CA GLN A 184 -1.31 -3.95 7.10
C GLN A 184 -0.53 -4.89 8.03
N HIS A 185 -0.51 -6.20 7.76
CA HIS A 185 0.21 -7.16 8.58
C HIS A 185 1.74 -7.01 8.51
N LEU A 186 2.29 -6.43 7.45
CA LEU A 186 3.73 -6.11 7.41
C LEU A 186 4.06 -4.79 8.10
N GLN A 187 3.05 -4.01 8.49
CA GLN A 187 3.17 -2.72 9.16
C GLN A 187 2.88 -2.82 10.67
N SER A 188 2.43 -3.98 11.16
CA SER A 188 1.99 -4.18 12.53
C SER A 188 3.16 -4.40 13.52
N MET A 189 4.05 -3.42 13.56
CA MET A 189 5.21 -3.35 14.45
C MET A 189 5.53 -1.91 14.85
N GLY A 190 5.98 -1.74 16.09
CA GLY A 190 6.28 -0.44 16.68
C GLY A 190 7.42 -0.49 17.69
N THR A 191 7.95 0.68 18.02
CA THR A 191 8.76 0.91 19.21
C THR A 191 7.98 1.84 20.13
N LEU A 192 7.89 1.49 21.41
CA LEU A 192 7.17 2.27 22.41
C LEU A 192 8.11 2.61 23.56
N ASP A 193 8.15 3.90 23.92
CA ASP A 193 8.67 4.34 25.20
C ASP A 193 7.53 4.30 26.24
N LEU A 194 7.67 3.37 27.19
CA LEU A 194 6.67 3.09 28.22
C LEU A 194 6.48 4.27 29.19
N SER A 195 7.48 5.12 29.34
CA SER A 195 7.48 6.25 30.28
C SER A 195 6.90 7.53 29.66
N SER A 196 7.26 7.83 28.41
CA SER A 196 6.82 9.06 27.74
C SER A 196 5.52 8.91 26.96
N GLY A 197 5.03 7.69 26.72
CA GLY A 197 3.86 7.50 25.86
C GLY A 197 4.18 7.50 24.37
N ILE A 198 5.43 7.87 24.00
CA ILE A 198 5.79 8.08 22.61
C ILE A 198 5.93 6.72 21.93
N SER A 199 4.95 6.42 21.07
CA SER A 199 5.01 5.29 20.15
C SER A 199 5.50 5.76 18.78
N MET A 200 6.50 5.07 18.24
CA MET A 200 7.04 5.34 16.92
C MET A 200 6.90 4.08 16.07
N PRO A 201 6.33 4.17 14.85
CA PRO A 201 6.33 3.04 13.94
C PRO A 201 7.77 2.65 13.60
N THR A 202 8.11 1.39 13.81
CA THR A 202 9.44 0.90 13.48
C THR A 202 9.53 0.68 11.98
N LYS A 203 10.44 1.40 11.33
CA LYS A 203 10.73 1.30 9.88
C LYS A 203 11.47 0.00 9.53
N GLY A 204 11.00 -1.15 10.01
CA GLY A 204 11.59 -2.48 9.78
C GLY A 204 11.14 -3.15 8.47
N GLY A 205 9.95 -2.83 7.95
CA GLY A 205 9.43 -3.34 6.66
C GLY A 205 9.31 -2.27 5.55
N ASN A 206 9.66 -1.02 5.87
CA ASN A 206 9.09 0.15 5.17
C ASN A 206 9.82 0.53 3.86
N SER A 207 11.12 0.28 3.71
CA SER A 207 11.84 0.73 2.50
C SER A 207 11.37 0.02 1.23
N LYS A 208 11.14 -1.30 1.30
CA LYS A 208 10.64 -2.10 0.17
C LYS A 208 9.20 -1.74 -0.18
N ALA A 209 8.31 -1.69 0.81
CA ALA A 209 6.90 -1.34 0.61
C ALA A 209 6.72 0.10 0.11
N LYS A 210 7.45 1.06 0.69
CA LYS A 210 7.46 2.46 0.23
C LYS A 210 7.98 2.55 -1.21
N LEU A 211 9.07 1.86 -1.54
CA LEU A 211 9.61 1.89 -2.90
C LEU A 211 8.66 1.21 -3.91
N ARG A 212 7.97 0.13 -3.52
CA ARG A 212 6.89 -0.50 -4.31
C ARG A 212 5.72 0.46 -4.56
N ASN A 213 5.29 1.18 -3.53
CA ASN A 213 4.20 2.15 -3.65
C ASN A 213 4.60 3.35 -4.51
N VAL A 214 5.81 3.90 -4.32
CA VAL A 214 6.35 4.98 -5.15
C VAL A 214 6.46 4.54 -6.61
N HIS A 215 7.00 3.34 -6.86
CA HIS A 215 7.04 2.75 -8.20
C HIS A 215 5.64 2.66 -8.81
N GLY A 216 4.65 2.13 -8.08
CA GLY A 216 3.27 2.03 -8.54
C GLY A 216 2.67 3.38 -8.92
N VAL A 217 2.74 4.36 -8.02
CA VAL A 217 2.19 5.71 -8.23
C VAL A 217 2.83 6.39 -9.45
N LEU A 218 4.16 6.37 -9.55
CA LEU A 218 4.86 6.99 -10.68
C LEU A 218 4.41 6.38 -12.02
N ASN A 219 4.25 5.05 -12.09
CA ASN A 219 3.86 4.39 -13.33
C ASN A 219 2.37 4.54 -13.67
N VAL A 220 1.47 4.62 -12.69
CA VAL A 220 0.05 4.94 -12.91
C VAL A 220 -0.12 6.37 -13.44
N VAL A 221 0.59 7.33 -12.84
CA VAL A 221 0.56 8.74 -13.29
C VAL A 221 1.16 8.85 -14.69
N SER A 222 2.33 8.28 -14.93
CA SER A 222 3.00 8.32 -16.23
C SER A 222 2.28 7.50 -17.30
N TRP A 223 2.39 6.17 -17.24
CA TRP A 223 1.99 5.25 -18.30
C TRP A 223 0.50 4.98 -18.31
N GLY A 224 -0.13 4.97 -17.13
CA GLY A 224 -1.56 4.71 -16.99
C GLY A 224 -2.45 5.91 -17.31
N THR A 225 -1.93 7.15 -17.20
CA THR A 225 -2.76 8.36 -17.26
C THR A 225 -2.21 9.41 -18.23
N MET A 226 -1.02 9.95 -17.99
CA MET A 226 -0.47 11.06 -18.80
C MET A 226 -0.16 10.65 -20.25
N MET A 227 0.39 9.44 -20.47
CA MET A 227 0.65 8.91 -21.82
C MET A 227 -0.64 8.79 -22.66
N PRO A 228 -1.74 8.20 -22.15
CA PRO A 228 -3.05 8.24 -22.83
C PRO A 228 -3.58 9.66 -23.07
N ILE A 229 -3.49 10.55 -22.08
CA ILE A 229 -3.91 11.95 -22.24
C ILE A 229 -3.11 12.62 -23.36
N GLY A 230 -1.79 12.44 -23.41
CA GLY A 230 -0.93 12.95 -24.47
C GLY A 230 -1.34 12.45 -25.86
N MET A 231 -1.79 11.20 -25.98
CA MET A 231 -2.35 10.65 -27.22
C MET A 231 -3.67 11.34 -27.62
N LEU A 232 -4.59 11.52 -26.67
CA LEU A 232 -5.85 12.24 -26.91
C LEU A 232 -5.59 13.70 -27.34
N LEU A 233 -4.64 14.38 -26.70
CA LEU A 233 -4.23 15.75 -27.05
C LEU A 233 -3.68 15.82 -28.49
N ALA A 234 -2.82 14.88 -28.90
CA ALA A 234 -2.35 14.79 -30.28
C ALA A 234 -3.47 14.47 -31.28
N ARG A 235 -4.52 13.77 -30.86
CA ARG A 235 -5.64 13.45 -31.75
C ARG A 235 -6.57 14.65 -31.96
N TYR A 236 -6.88 15.38 -30.89
CA TYR A 236 -7.94 16.39 -30.90
C TYR A 236 -7.46 17.85 -31.03
N LEU A 237 -6.23 18.18 -30.63
CA LEU A 237 -5.70 19.55 -30.72
C LEU A 237 -4.94 19.84 -32.04
N ASN A 238 -4.97 18.90 -33.00
CA ASN A 238 -4.26 18.95 -34.27
C ASN A 238 -2.76 19.34 -34.15
N PRO A 239 -1.82 18.39 -34.18
CA PRO A 239 -0.40 18.63 -33.97
C PRO A 239 0.28 19.33 -35.17
N SER A 240 -0.49 19.64 -36.22
CA SER A 240 -0.05 20.53 -37.29
C SER A 240 -0.05 22.00 -36.87
N ASN A 241 -0.86 22.40 -35.87
CA ASN A 241 -0.82 23.71 -35.22
C ASN A 241 0.30 23.73 -34.15
N PRO A 242 1.13 24.80 -34.08
CA PRO A 242 2.10 24.99 -33.01
C PRO A 242 1.56 24.71 -31.60
N LEU A 243 0.37 25.23 -31.25
CA LEU A 243 -0.20 25.08 -29.91
C LEU A 243 -0.48 23.60 -29.57
N GLY A 244 -1.16 22.88 -30.45
CA GLY A 244 -1.46 21.47 -30.27
C GLY A 244 -0.21 20.60 -30.24
N PHE A 245 0.80 20.96 -31.05
CA PHE A 245 2.11 20.29 -31.04
C PHE A 245 2.83 20.45 -29.71
N TYR A 246 2.95 21.69 -29.19
CA TYR A 246 3.64 21.93 -27.92
C TYR A 246 2.90 21.31 -26.73
N ILE A 247 1.57 21.39 -26.68
CA ILE A 247 0.78 20.75 -25.61
C ILE A 247 1.01 19.23 -25.59
N HIS A 248 0.98 18.57 -26.74
CA HIS A 248 1.27 17.15 -26.84
C HIS A 248 2.70 16.82 -26.39
N VAL A 249 3.69 17.53 -26.93
CA VAL A 249 5.10 17.30 -26.63
C VAL A 249 5.39 17.51 -25.15
N THR A 250 4.92 18.60 -24.55
CA THR A 250 5.12 18.89 -23.12
C THR A 250 4.50 17.80 -22.26
N CYS A 251 3.27 17.37 -22.55
CA CYS A 251 2.61 16.28 -21.82
C CYS A 251 3.41 14.98 -21.92
N GLN A 252 3.84 14.59 -23.12
CA GLN A 252 4.57 13.34 -23.34
C GLN A 252 5.99 13.36 -22.75
N CYS A 253 6.70 14.50 -22.80
CA CYS A 253 8.01 14.64 -22.17
C CYS A 253 7.92 14.52 -20.65
N LEU A 254 6.94 15.17 -20.02
CA LEU A 254 6.72 15.06 -18.57
C LEU A 254 6.36 13.62 -18.18
N ALA A 255 5.45 12.99 -18.92
CA ALA A 255 5.09 11.60 -18.72
C ALA A 255 6.33 10.70 -18.81
N PHE A 256 7.14 10.85 -19.86
CA PHE A 256 8.35 10.04 -20.05
C PHE A 256 9.35 10.20 -18.91
N ILE A 257 9.61 11.43 -18.43
CA ILE A 257 10.52 11.68 -17.29
C ILE A 257 10.03 10.94 -16.03
N ILE A 258 8.75 11.09 -15.70
CA ILE A 258 8.13 10.38 -14.56
C ILE A 258 8.24 8.86 -14.77
N GLY A 259 7.99 8.38 -15.98
CA GLY A 259 8.10 6.98 -16.38
C GLY A 259 9.51 6.41 -16.27
N VAL A 260 10.56 7.19 -16.57
CA VAL A 260 11.97 6.80 -16.38
C VAL A 260 12.26 6.59 -14.89
N VAL A 261 11.83 7.51 -14.02
CA VAL A 261 11.99 7.38 -12.56
C VAL A 261 11.18 6.17 -12.05
N GLY A 262 9.96 5.98 -12.57
CA GLY A 262 9.14 4.80 -12.31
C GLY A 262 9.83 3.50 -12.70
N TRP A 263 10.43 3.42 -13.88
CA TRP A 263 11.17 2.23 -14.32
C TRP A 263 12.43 1.99 -13.46
N ALA A 264 13.22 3.04 -13.19
CA ALA A 264 14.43 2.96 -12.39
C ALA A 264 14.16 2.45 -10.96
N THR A 265 13.06 2.89 -10.33
CA THR A 265 12.65 2.38 -9.01
C THR A 265 12.25 0.90 -9.06
N GLY A 266 11.69 0.43 -10.18
CA GLY A 266 11.39 -0.99 -10.42
C GLY A 266 12.65 -1.85 -10.56
N VAL A 267 13.66 -1.36 -11.28
CA VAL A 267 14.99 -2.01 -11.36
C VAL A 267 15.65 -2.04 -9.98
N ALA A 268 15.62 -0.92 -9.24
CA ALA A 268 16.15 -0.85 -7.90
C ALA A 268 15.48 -1.84 -6.93
N LEU A 269 14.16 -2.06 -7.06
CA LEU A 269 13.43 -3.07 -6.29
C LEU A 269 13.97 -4.49 -6.53
N ARG A 270 14.28 -4.84 -7.79
CA ARG A 270 14.86 -6.14 -8.14
C ARG A 270 16.28 -6.31 -7.60
N LEU A 271 17.12 -5.29 -7.73
CA LEU A 271 18.53 -5.35 -7.33
C LEU A 271 18.70 -5.36 -5.80
N LYS A 272 17.84 -4.63 -5.07
CA LYS A 272 17.99 -4.42 -3.63
C LYS A 272 17.31 -5.48 -2.76
N TYR A 273 16.29 -6.17 -3.27
CA TYR A 273 15.50 -7.11 -2.46
C TYR A 273 15.45 -8.48 -3.15
N SER A 274 16.21 -9.44 -2.62
CA SER A 274 16.17 -10.84 -3.03
C SER A 274 14.75 -11.42 -2.91
N GLY A 275 14.35 -12.24 -3.88
CA GLY A 275 13.02 -12.88 -3.92
C GLY A 275 11.90 -12.08 -4.59
N VAL A 276 12.15 -10.88 -5.15
CA VAL A 276 11.15 -10.18 -6.00
C VAL A 276 11.33 -10.61 -7.45
N HIS A 277 10.61 -11.66 -7.86
CA HIS A 277 10.66 -12.21 -9.21
C HIS A 277 9.28 -12.08 -9.88
N HIS A 278 8.99 -10.90 -10.41
CA HIS A 278 7.87 -10.69 -11.35
C HIS A 278 8.47 -10.45 -12.74
N THR A 279 8.96 -11.54 -13.34
CA THR A 279 9.73 -11.50 -14.59
C THR A 279 8.94 -10.87 -15.73
N ASP A 280 7.66 -11.16 -15.82
CA ASP A 280 6.82 -10.69 -16.93
C ASP A 280 6.56 -9.18 -16.84
N HIS A 281 6.20 -8.68 -15.66
CA HIS A 281 5.99 -7.25 -15.41
C HIS A 281 7.26 -6.42 -15.72
N LEU A 282 8.41 -6.95 -15.32
CA LEU A 282 9.69 -6.30 -15.58
C LEU A 282 10.07 -6.37 -17.06
N ALA A 283 9.86 -7.50 -17.72
CA ALA A 283 10.14 -7.67 -19.14
C ALA A 283 9.29 -6.70 -19.97
N ILE A 284 7.97 -6.70 -19.76
CA ILE A 284 7.05 -5.79 -20.44
C ILE A 284 7.42 -4.33 -20.14
N GLY A 285 7.66 -3.98 -18.87
CA GLY A 285 8.06 -2.62 -18.50
C GLY A 285 9.36 -2.15 -19.15
N THR A 286 10.33 -3.06 -19.31
CA THR A 286 11.60 -2.77 -19.99
C THR A 286 11.41 -2.64 -21.50
N ILE A 287 10.57 -3.48 -22.11
CA ILE A 287 10.19 -3.35 -23.53
C ILE A 287 9.51 -2.00 -23.78
N VAL A 288 8.53 -1.62 -22.95
CA VAL A 288 7.84 -0.32 -23.04
C VAL A 288 8.83 0.83 -22.97
N PHE A 289 9.75 0.80 -22.00
CA PHE A 289 10.80 1.82 -21.86
C PHE A 289 11.67 1.92 -23.12
N CYS A 290 12.14 0.80 -23.66
CA CYS A 290 12.95 0.78 -24.87
C CYS A 290 12.18 1.30 -26.10
N LEU A 291 10.90 0.93 -26.25
CA LEU A 291 10.06 1.39 -27.36
C LEU A 291 9.67 2.88 -27.24
N ALA A 292 9.70 3.45 -26.05
CA ALA A 292 9.43 4.88 -25.82
C ALA A 292 10.64 5.77 -26.16
N ILE A 293 11.87 5.25 -26.17
CA ILE A 293 13.07 6.04 -26.55
C ILE A 293 12.94 6.59 -27.99
N PRO A 294 12.59 5.77 -29.01
CA PRO A 294 12.32 6.31 -30.35
C PRO A 294 11.14 7.28 -30.43
N GLN A 295 10.17 7.19 -29.52
CA GLN A 295 9.05 8.14 -29.47
C GLN A 295 9.52 9.53 -29.06
N ILE A 296 10.40 9.63 -28.06
CA ILE A 296 10.96 10.90 -27.59
C ILE A 296 12.07 11.42 -28.52
N SER A 297 12.84 10.55 -29.17
CA SER A 297 13.87 10.98 -30.13
C SER A 297 13.30 11.76 -31.31
N SER A 298 11.98 11.68 -31.53
CA SER A 298 11.19 12.55 -32.40
C SER A 298 11.43 14.05 -32.21
N LEU A 299 11.88 14.52 -31.04
CA LEU A 299 12.20 15.94 -30.86
C LEU A 299 13.36 16.41 -31.76
N TRP A 300 14.28 15.51 -32.09
CA TRP A 300 15.46 15.80 -32.92
C TRP A 300 15.38 15.17 -34.31
N LEU A 301 14.73 14.00 -34.42
CA LEU A 301 14.73 13.19 -35.65
C LEU A 301 13.47 13.38 -36.51
N ARG A 302 12.55 14.26 -36.11
CA ARG A 302 11.31 14.53 -36.85
C ARG A 302 11.62 15.20 -38.20
N PRO A 303 11.25 14.59 -39.35
CA PRO A 303 11.44 15.21 -40.66
C PRO A 303 10.59 16.47 -40.86
N GLN A 304 11.10 17.42 -41.66
CA GLN A 304 10.36 18.62 -42.09
C GLN A 304 9.08 18.24 -42.86
N ARG A 305 8.09 19.14 -42.91
CA ARG A 305 6.72 18.83 -43.38
C ARG A 305 6.66 18.40 -44.84
N ASP A 306 7.55 18.92 -45.66
CA ASP A 306 7.74 18.69 -47.09
C ASP A 306 8.70 17.54 -47.41
N HIS A 307 9.34 16.95 -46.40
CA HIS A 307 10.32 15.89 -46.60
C HIS A 307 9.66 14.57 -47.05
N LYS A 308 10.25 13.87 -48.04
CA LYS A 308 9.70 12.61 -48.59
C LYS A 308 9.41 11.51 -47.56
N TYR A 309 10.21 11.45 -46.48
CA TYR A 309 10.03 10.48 -45.39
C TYR A 309 9.02 10.89 -44.33
N ARG A 310 8.43 12.10 -44.41
CA ARG A 310 7.48 12.62 -43.42
C ARG A 310 6.27 11.70 -43.22
N SER A 311 5.73 11.16 -44.31
CA SER A 311 4.57 10.27 -44.28
C SER A 311 4.89 8.94 -43.59
N TYR A 312 5.99 8.29 -43.97
CA TYR A 312 6.48 7.06 -43.34
C TYR A 312 6.73 7.25 -41.84
N TRP A 313 7.39 8.35 -41.47
CA TRP A 313 7.63 8.70 -40.07
C TRP A 313 6.31 8.90 -39.29
N ASN A 314 5.32 9.57 -39.87
CA ASN A 314 4.01 9.75 -39.23
C ASN A 314 3.31 8.41 -38.96
N THR A 315 3.34 7.49 -39.93
CA THR A 315 2.75 6.14 -39.77
C THR A 315 3.46 5.35 -38.69
N TYR A 316 4.80 5.32 -38.76
CA TYR A 316 5.66 4.69 -37.76
C TYR A 316 5.39 5.23 -36.35
N HIS A 317 5.42 6.56 -36.19
CA HIS A 317 5.27 7.23 -34.89
C HIS A 317 3.93 6.88 -34.25
N LYS A 318 2.83 6.95 -35.03
CA LYS A 318 1.49 6.58 -34.58
C LYS A 318 1.40 5.10 -34.18
N PHE A 319 1.86 4.20 -35.05
CA PHE A 319 1.76 2.76 -34.81
C PHE A 319 2.55 2.34 -33.57
N LEU A 320 3.80 2.77 -33.46
CA LEU A 320 4.64 2.47 -32.31
C LEU A 320 4.10 3.15 -31.03
N GLY A 321 3.51 4.34 -31.13
CA GLY A 321 2.84 5.01 -30.01
C GLY A 321 1.66 4.19 -29.45
N TYR A 322 0.84 3.58 -30.32
CA TYR A 322 -0.24 2.69 -29.87
C TYR A 322 0.27 1.42 -29.19
N ILE A 323 1.36 0.83 -29.68
CA ILE A 323 1.99 -0.34 -29.04
C ILE A 323 2.48 0.03 -27.62
N VAL A 324 3.21 1.15 -27.50
CA VAL A 324 3.71 1.64 -26.21
C VAL A 324 2.57 1.88 -25.23
N LEU A 325 1.48 2.49 -25.69
CA LEU A 325 0.29 2.76 -24.88
C LEU A 325 -0.37 1.47 -24.39
N ALA A 326 -0.63 0.53 -25.30
CA ALA A 326 -1.29 -0.74 -24.97
C ALA A 326 -0.48 -1.57 -23.98
N LEU A 327 0.83 -1.71 -24.22
CA LEU A 327 1.74 -2.43 -23.34
C LEU A 327 1.90 -1.70 -21.99
N GLY A 328 1.98 -0.38 -21.97
CA GLY A 328 2.08 0.43 -20.76
C GLY A 328 0.88 0.24 -19.83
N ILE A 329 -0.33 0.38 -20.37
CA ILE A 329 -1.58 0.18 -19.62
C ILE A 329 -1.69 -1.26 -19.12
N SER A 330 -1.39 -2.24 -19.97
CA SER A 330 -1.40 -3.66 -19.58
C SER A 330 -0.42 -3.92 -18.43
N ASN A 331 0.76 -3.31 -18.49
CA ASN A 331 1.77 -3.47 -17.45
C ASN A 331 1.36 -2.83 -16.12
N VAL A 332 0.60 -1.72 -16.16
CA VAL A 332 0.01 -1.11 -14.96
C VAL A 332 -0.97 -2.08 -14.30
N PHE A 333 -1.85 -2.74 -15.05
CA PHE A 333 -2.77 -3.75 -14.50
C PHE A 333 -2.03 -4.95 -13.89
N ILE A 334 -0.95 -5.42 -14.52
CA ILE A 334 -0.09 -6.46 -13.93
C ILE A 334 0.52 -5.96 -12.60
N GLY A 335 0.98 -4.71 -12.56
CA GLY A 335 1.50 -4.07 -11.35
C GLY A 335 0.47 -4.01 -10.20
N TYR A 336 -0.79 -3.71 -10.50
CA TYR A 336 -1.89 -3.74 -9.52
C TYR A 336 -2.07 -5.12 -8.88
N LYS A 337 -2.10 -6.18 -9.71
CA LYS A 337 -2.19 -7.57 -9.23
C LYS A 337 -1.02 -7.95 -8.33
N ILE A 338 0.19 -7.49 -8.67
CA ILE A 338 1.40 -7.72 -7.87
C ILE A 338 1.35 -7.00 -6.52
N LEU A 339 0.83 -5.77 -6.48
CA LEU A 339 0.76 -4.98 -5.25
C LEU A 339 -0.34 -5.47 -4.29
N ASN A 340 -1.30 -6.28 -4.77
CA ASN A 340 -2.45 -6.76 -4.01
C ASN A 340 -3.11 -5.61 -3.21
N LEU A 341 -3.33 -4.48 -3.88
CA LEU A 341 -3.88 -3.29 -3.26
C LEU A 341 -5.33 -3.52 -2.82
N ALA A 342 -5.77 -2.76 -1.81
CA ALA A 342 -7.18 -2.74 -1.44
C ALA A 342 -8.04 -2.42 -2.67
N LYS A 343 -9.18 -3.12 -2.80
CA LYS A 343 -10.09 -3.04 -3.96
C LYS A 343 -10.41 -1.59 -4.41
N GLY A 344 -10.46 -0.64 -3.49
CA GLY A 344 -10.69 0.77 -3.80
C GLY A 344 -9.68 1.40 -4.77
N TRP A 345 -8.39 1.05 -4.69
CA TRP A 345 -7.35 1.56 -5.60
C TRP A 345 -7.50 1.00 -7.01
N GLU A 346 -7.90 -0.27 -7.11
CA GLU A 346 -8.17 -0.93 -8.38
C GLU A 346 -9.40 -0.29 -9.05
N ILE A 347 -10.49 -0.10 -8.28
CA ILE A 347 -11.72 0.57 -8.74
C ILE A 347 -11.42 1.99 -9.23
N ALA A 348 -10.64 2.78 -8.48
CA ALA A 348 -10.28 4.15 -8.86
C ALA A 348 -9.57 4.21 -10.22
N TYR A 349 -8.65 3.29 -10.48
CA TYR A 349 -7.97 3.25 -11.77
C TYR A 349 -8.87 2.75 -12.91
N TYR A 350 -9.76 1.77 -12.66
CA TYR A 350 -10.78 1.39 -13.65
C TYR A 350 -11.70 2.56 -14.03
N VAL A 351 -12.05 3.42 -13.07
CA VAL A 351 -12.83 4.64 -13.34
C VAL A 351 -12.04 5.61 -14.22
N ILE A 352 -10.76 5.87 -13.92
CA ILE A 352 -9.90 6.74 -14.74
C ILE A 352 -9.76 6.18 -16.16
N PHE A 353 -9.44 4.89 -16.28
CA PHE A 353 -9.29 4.23 -17.57
C PHE A 353 -10.60 4.22 -18.38
N GLY A 354 -11.73 3.94 -17.72
CA GLY A 354 -13.07 4.01 -18.30
C GLY A 354 -13.43 5.41 -18.79
N ALA A 355 -13.09 6.45 -18.02
CA ALA A 355 -13.29 7.84 -18.42
C ALA A 355 -12.46 8.22 -19.66
N LEU A 356 -11.20 7.77 -19.75
CA LEU A 356 -10.35 7.98 -20.91
C LEU A 356 -10.88 7.27 -22.16
N LEU A 357 -11.37 6.04 -22.02
CA LEU A 357 -12.02 5.30 -23.12
C LEU A 357 -13.33 5.95 -23.54
N PHE A 358 -14.16 6.38 -22.59
CA PHE A 358 -15.40 7.10 -22.86
C PHE A 358 -15.13 8.40 -23.61
N ALA A 359 -14.12 9.17 -23.20
CA ALA A 359 -13.70 10.38 -23.90
C ALA A 359 -13.28 10.08 -25.34
N LEU A 360 -12.55 8.98 -25.58
CA LEU A 360 -12.21 8.54 -26.93
C LEU A 360 -13.46 8.27 -27.77
N VAL A 361 -14.44 7.53 -27.25
CA VAL A 361 -15.67 7.17 -27.98
C VAL A 361 -16.54 8.40 -28.26
N VAL A 362 -16.78 9.25 -27.26
CA VAL A 362 -17.63 10.45 -27.39
C VAL A 362 -17.04 11.48 -28.35
N LEU A 363 -15.72 11.62 -28.37
CA LEU A 363 -15.06 12.58 -29.26
C LEU A 363 -14.93 12.06 -30.71
N GLU A 364 -15.08 10.75 -30.94
CA GLU A 364 -15.18 10.13 -32.26
C GLU A 364 -16.61 10.12 -32.84
N ALA A 365 -17.63 10.14 -31.97
CA ALA A 365 -19.02 10.43 -32.36
C ALA A 365 -19.18 11.88 -32.85
#